data_AF-A0A7S2J125-F1
#
_entry.id   AF-A0A7S2J125-F1
#
_cell.length_a   1.000
_cell.length_b   1.000
_cell.length_c   1.000
_cell.angle_alpha   90.00
_cell.angle_beta   90.00
_cell.angle_gamma   90.00
#
_symmetry.space_group_name_H-M   'P 1'
#
loop_
_entity.id
_entity.type
_entity.pdbx_description
1 polymer ?
#
loop_
_entity_poly.entity_id
_entity_poly.type
_entity_poly.pdbx_seq_one_letter_code
_entity_poly.pdbx_strand_id
1 'polypeptide(L)'
;CQGRGIFLTKSLDACCDAEGMIAQQYLGSPLLVDGYKFDLRLYVLVLSCSPLRVVLFKEGLARFCTERYRPANESNLDETFMHLTNFAINKHHEEFTIDEGGDGGHKRSITSLMAWLKQNGYPTERIWSQIKVLVVKTLLAVQPHLSHVCHSLL
;
A
#
# COMPACT_ATOMS: atom_id res chain seq x y z
N CYS A 1 12.27 6.86 1.36
CA CYS A 1 11.17 6.46 0.45
C CYS A 1 11.62 5.28 -0.42
N GLN A 2 10.74 4.67 -1.24
CA GLN A 2 11.07 3.53 -2.13
C GLN A 2 11.38 2.18 -1.46
N GLY A 3 11.10 2.02 -0.16
CA GLY A 3 11.38 0.78 0.57
C GLY A 3 12.81 0.65 1.09
N ARG A 4 13.67 1.65 0.83
CA ARG A 4 15.03 1.72 1.39
C ARG A 4 14.99 1.84 2.92
N GLY A 5 15.80 1.02 3.60
CA GLY A 5 15.94 1.00 5.06
C GLY A 5 14.82 0.28 5.81
N ILE A 6 13.88 -0.38 5.11
CA ILE A 6 12.86 -1.21 5.75
C ILE A 6 13.43 -2.61 5.97
N PHE A 7 13.31 -3.11 7.18
CA PHE A 7 13.61 -4.48 7.55
C PHE A 7 12.51 -5.04 8.46
N LEU A 8 12.41 -6.36 8.52
CA LEU A 8 11.53 -7.05 9.45
C LEU A 8 12.39 -7.62 10.59
N THR A 9 11.88 -7.57 11.81
CA THR A 9 12.53 -8.18 12.97
C THR A 9 11.48 -8.79 13.89
N LYS A 10 11.88 -9.83 14.62
CA LYS A 10 11.10 -10.40 15.74
C LYS A 10 11.57 -9.88 17.10
N SER A 11 12.72 -9.21 17.17
CA SER A 11 13.24 -8.57 18.39
C SER A 11 13.40 -7.07 18.22
N LEU A 12 12.99 -6.32 19.24
CA LEU A 12 13.22 -4.87 19.30
C LEU A 12 14.68 -4.52 19.60
N ASP A 13 15.51 -5.48 20.02
CA ASP A 13 16.95 -5.27 20.23
C ASP A 13 17.64 -4.85 18.92
N ALA A 14 17.12 -5.33 17.78
CA ALA A 14 17.58 -4.92 16.45
C ALA A 14 17.30 -3.43 16.14
N CYS A 15 16.48 -2.76 16.95
CA CYS A 15 16.14 -1.35 16.82
C CYS A 15 16.85 -0.45 17.85
N CYS A 16 17.74 -1.00 18.69
CA CYS A 16 18.38 -0.23 19.77
C CYS A 16 19.18 0.99 19.29
N ASP A 17 19.76 0.93 18.09
CA ASP A 17 20.54 2.02 17.49
C ASP A 17 19.74 2.82 16.44
N ALA A 18 18.43 2.57 16.34
CA ALA A 18 17.57 3.14 15.30
C ALA A 18 17.03 4.52 15.70
N GLU A 19 17.81 5.58 15.49
CA GLU A 19 17.29 6.96 15.62
C GLU A 19 16.34 7.33 14.48
N GLY A 20 15.20 7.94 14.81
CA GLY A 20 14.25 8.46 13.82
C GLY A 20 13.46 7.40 13.04
N MET A 21 13.39 6.15 13.53
CA MET A 21 12.61 5.08 12.90
C MET A 21 11.21 4.95 13.50
N ILE A 22 10.31 4.30 12.74
CA ILE A 22 8.98 3.92 13.19
C ILE A 22 8.92 2.39 13.21
N ALA A 23 8.62 1.82 14.38
CA ALA A 23 8.27 0.42 14.51
C ALA A 23 6.76 0.25 14.29
N GLN A 24 6.37 -0.65 13.39
CA GLN A 24 4.97 -0.99 13.13
C GLN A 24 4.80 -2.50 13.19
N GLN A 25 3.72 -2.96 13.82
CA GLN A 25 3.35 -4.36 13.78
C GLN A 25 3.21 -4.83 12.33
N TYR A 26 3.91 -5.92 12.00
CA TYR A 26 3.83 -6.53 10.68
C TYR A 26 2.51 -7.30 10.52
N LEU A 27 1.85 -7.11 9.38
CA LEU A 27 0.66 -7.89 9.02
C LEU A 27 1.08 -9.28 8.53
N GLY A 28 1.08 -10.26 9.43
CA GLY A 28 1.52 -11.64 9.17
C GLY A 28 0.55 -12.51 8.39
N SER A 29 -0.70 -12.07 8.20
CA SER A 29 -1.72 -12.78 7.40
C SER A 29 -2.39 -11.80 6.42
N PRO A 30 -1.65 -11.30 5.42
CA PRO A 30 -2.22 -10.42 4.41
C PRO A 30 -3.16 -11.19 3.48
N LEU A 31 -4.10 -10.48 2.86
CA LEU A 31 -4.81 -11.00 1.71
C LEU A 31 -3.82 -11.25 0.55
N LEU A 32 -3.94 -12.39 -0.11
CA LEU A 32 -3.09 -12.78 -1.23
C LEU A 32 -3.92 -12.90 -2.51
N VAL A 33 -3.32 -12.53 -3.63
CA VAL A 33 -3.86 -12.74 -4.98
C VAL A 33 -2.86 -13.59 -5.72
N ASP A 34 -3.31 -14.73 -6.25
CA ASP A 34 -2.46 -15.72 -6.92
C ASP A 34 -1.26 -16.20 -6.06
N GLY A 35 -1.33 -16.03 -4.73
CA GLY A 35 -0.27 -16.35 -3.76
C GLY A 35 0.73 -15.22 -3.48
N TYR A 36 0.56 -14.03 -4.05
CA TYR A 36 1.45 -12.88 -3.87
C TYR A 36 0.86 -11.86 -2.92
N LYS A 37 1.73 -11.28 -2.08
CA LYS A 37 1.41 -10.11 -1.25
C LYS A 37 1.28 -8.88 -2.14
N PHE A 38 0.36 -7.98 -1.81
CA PHE A 38 0.17 -6.74 -2.56
C PHE A 38 -0.23 -5.56 -1.68
N ASP A 39 -0.07 -4.37 -2.23
CA ASP A 39 -0.65 -3.14 -1.69
C ASP A 39 -1.44 -2.37 -2.77
N LEU A 40 -2.21 -1.38 -2.32
CA LEU A 40 -2.92 -0.47 -3.19
C LEU A 40 -2.26 0.91 -3.17
N ARG A 41 -1.96 1.44 -4.36
CA ARG A 41 -1.73 2.85 -4.58
C ARG A 41 -3.01 3.49 -5.10
N LEU A 42 -3.64 4.28 -4.26
CA LEU A 42 -4.83 5.06 -4.59
C LEU A 42 -4.45 6.53 -4.77
N TYR A 43 -5.14 7.21 -5.68
CA TYR A 43 -4.93 8.62 -5.95
C TYR A 43 -6.08 9.44 -5.37
N VAL A 44 -5.73 10.41 -4.53
CA VAL A 44 -6.68 11.30 -3.86
C VAL A 44 -6.28 12.74 -4.17
N LEU A 45 -7.22 13.50 -4.74
CA LEU A 45 -7.06 14.93 -5.01
C LEU A 45 -7.80 15.74 -3.96
N VAL A 46 -7.08 16.64 -3.28
CA VAL A 46 -7.65 17.63 -2.37
C VAL A 46 -7.84 18.92 -3.16
N LEU A 47 -9.10 19.29 -3.41
CA LEU A 47 -9.48 20.48 -4.18
C LEU A 47 -9.59 21.73 -3.33
N SER A 48 -9.94 21.57 -2.06
CA SER A 48 -10.00 22.65 -1.08
C SER A 48 -9.80 22.09 0.31
N CYS A 49 -9.14 22.85 1.18
CA CYS A 49 -8.92 22.52 2.59
C CYS A 49 -10.01 23.12 3.50
N SER A 50 -10.71 24.17 3.04
CA SER A 50 -11.79 24.84 3.77
C SER A 50 -12.78 25.51 2.79
N PRO A 51 -13.98 24.97 2.59
CA PRO A 51 -14.44 23.66 3.09
C PRO A 51 -13.64 22.50 2.45
N LEU A 52 -13.44 21.41 3.20
CA LEU A 52 -12.70 20.25 2.71
C LEU A 52 -13.41 19.61 1.51
N ARG A 53 -12.76 19.60 0.34
CA ARG A 53 -13.26 18.97 -0.90
C ARG A 53 -12.23 17.97 -1.41
N VAL A 54 -12.63 16.71 -1.52
CA VAL A 54 -11.73 15.59 -1.83
C VAL A 54 -12.33 14.71 -2.91
N VAL A 55 -11.51 14.26 -3.85
CA VAL A 55 -11.88 13.31 -4.90
C VAL A 55 -10.95 12.10 -4.80
N LEU A 56 -11.52 10.92 -4.54
CA LEU A 56 -10.83 9.64 -4.69
C LEU A 56 -11.02 9.15 -6.13
N PHE A 57 -9.93 8.97 -6.85
CA PHE A 57 -9.98 8.44 -8.22
C PHE A 57 -10.48 6.98 -8.20
N LYS A 58 -11.27 6.62 -9.20
CA LYS A 58 -11.77 5.24 -9.35
C LYS A 58 -10.64 4.26 -9.66
N GLU A 59 -9.61 4.75 -10.37
CA GLU A 59 -8.44 3.97 -10.71
C GLU A 59 -7.24 4.22 -9.79
N GLY A 60 -6.34 3.24 -9.80
CA GLY A 60 -5.12 3.21 -9.02
C GLY A 60 -4.20 2.09 -9.50
N LEU A 61 -3.27 1.67 -8.65
CA LEU A 61 -2.39 0.54 -8.94
C LEU A 61 -2.43 -0.46 -7.78
N ALA A 62 -2.67 -1.73 -8.09
CA ALA A 62 -2.32 -2.84 -7.22
C ALA A 62 -0.87 -3.25 -7.53
N ARG A 63 -0.02 -3.26 -6.50
CA ARG A 63 1.42 -3.56 -6.64
C ARG A 63 1.74 -4.84 -5.91
N PHE A 64 2.23 -5.83 -6.64
CA PHE A 64 2.50 -7.16 -6.12
C PHE A 64 3.99 -7.36 -5.84
N CYS A 65 4.27 -8.16 -4.83
CA CYS A 65 5.55 -8.81 -4.62
C CYS A 65 5.85 -9.79 -5.76
N THR A 66 7.13 -9.98 -6.09
CA THR A 66 7.57 -10.91 -7.13
C THR A 66 7.74 -12.34 -6.65
N GLU A 67 7.77 -12.55 -5.33
CA GLU A 67 7.81 -13.88 -4.74
C GLU A 67 6.51 -14.22 -4.01
N ARG A 68 6.15 -15.50 -4.06
CA ARG A 68 4.98 -16.04 -3.35
C ARG A 68 5.13 -15.87 -1.85
N TYR A 69 4.09 -15.37 -1.21
CA TYR A 69 4.11 -15.07 0.21
C TYR A 69 4.18 -16.34 1.06
N ARG A 70 5.08 -16.33 2.03
CA ARG A 70 5.12 -17.27 3.16
C ARG A 70 5.05 -16.46 4.47
N PRO A 71 4.41 -16.99 5.54
CA PRO A 71 4.42 -16.33 6.84
C PRO A 71 5.85 -16.03 7.31
N ALA A 72 6.04 -14.84 7.88
CA ALA A 72 7.34 -14.38 8.34
C ALA A 72 7.87 -15.28 9.48
N ASN A 73 9.08 -15.79 9.31
CA ASN A 73 9.83 -16.60 10.24
C ASN A 73 11.32 -16.23 10.16
N GLU A 74 12.17 -16.79 11.02
CA GLU A 74 13.58 -16.39 11.13
C GLU A 74 14.39 -16.59 9.85
N SER A 75 14.00 -17.51 8.96
CA SER A 75 14.73 -17.77 7.73
C SER A 75 14.26 -16.94 6.53
N ASN A 76 13.21 -16.12 6.67
CA ASN A 76 12.68 -15.34 5.56
C ASN A 76 12.42 -13.85 5.85
N LEU A 77 12.83 -13.32 7.01
CA LEU A 77 12.66 -11.89 7.33
C LEU A 77 13.35 -10.97 6.32
N ASP A 78 14.42 -11.48 5.70
CA ASP A 78 15.31 -10.75 4.79
C ASP A 78 14.82 -10.82 3.34
N GLU A 79 13.79 -11.64 3.05
CA GLU A 79 13.25 -11.88 1.71
C GLU A 79 12.37 -10.70 1.25
N THR A 80 13.03 -9.63 0.85
CA THR A 80 12.39 -8.35 0.51
C THR A 80 11.41 -8.45 -0.66
N PHE A 81 11.68 -9.29 -1.66
CA PHE A 81 10.80 -9.51 -2.82
C PHE A 81 9.47 -10.17 -2.45
N MET A 82 9.40 -10.82 -1.29
CA MET A 82 8.19 -11.46 -0.75
C MET A 82 7.43 -10.55 0.23
N HIS A 83 8.16 -9.74 0.99
CA HIS A 83 7.59 -8.96 2.09
C HIS A 83 7.35 -7.49 1.76
N LEU A 84 8.05 -6.92 0.77
CA LEU A 84 7.94 -5.53 0.38
C LEU A 84 7.37 -5.42 -1.03
N THR A 85 6.23 -4.74 -1.16
CA THR A 85 5.48 -4.54 -2.42
C THR A 85 5.99 -3.35 -3.23
N ASN A 86 7.08 -2.73 -2.79
CA ASN A 86 7.63 -1.54 -3.42
C ASN A 86 8.12 -1.87 -4.84
N PHE A 87 7.58 -1.17 -5.84
CA PHE A 87 8.04 -1.27 -7.23
C PHE A 87 9.56 -1.07 -7.36
N ALA A 88 10.13 -0.11 -6.62
CA ALA A 88 11.56 0.17 -6.68
C ALA A 88 12.45 -0.99 -6.21
N ILE A 89 11.90 -1.92 -5.41
CA ILE A 89 12.56 -3.16 -5.01
C ILE A 89 12.28 -4.22 -6.08
N ASN A 90 10.99 -4.56 -6.28
CA ASN A 90 10.56 -5.67 -7.13
C ASN A 90 10.95 -5.54 -8.60
N LYS A 91 11.12 -4.33 -9.15
CA LYS A 91 11.56 -4.12 -10.54
C LYS A 91 12.95 -4.71 -10.85
N HIS A 92 13.73 -5.04 -9.82
CA HIS A 92 15.05 -5.64 -9.94
C HIS A 92 15.03 -7.17 -9.87
N HIS A 93 13.88 -7.78 -9.59
CA HIS A 93 13.73 -9.22 -9.66
C HIS A 93 13.62 -9.67 -11.13
N GLU A 94 14.24 -10.80 -11.47
CA GLU A 94 14.34 -11.28 -12.85
C GLU A 94 12.95 -11.60 -13.45
N GLU A 95 12.04 -12.12 -12.64
CA GLU A 95 10.67 -12.47 -13.05
C GLU A 95 9.68 -11.29 -13.02
N PHE A 96 10.16 -10.06 -12.75
CA PHE A 96 9.27 -8.91 -12.69
C PHE A 96 8.69 -8.58 -14.07
N THR A 97 7.36 -8.51 -14.13
CA THR A 97 6.59 -8.26 -15.35
C THR A 97 5.54 -7.19 -15.13
N ILE A 98 5.34 -6.35 -16.14
CA ILE A 98 4.22 -5.41 -16.23
C ILE A 98 3.42 -5.80 -17.45
N ASP A 99 2.12 -5.98 -17.27
CA ASP A 99 1.19 -6.05 -18.38
C ASP A 99 0.72 -4.62 -18.71
N GLU A 100 0.89 -4.19 -19.96
CA GLU A 100 0.45 -2.87 -20.41
C GLU A 100 -1.08 -2.72 -20.38
N GLY A 101 -1.82 -3.83 -20.51
CA GLY A 101 -3.27 -3.87 -20.32
C GLY A 101 -3.71 -3.64 -18.87
N GLY A 102 -2.79 -3.79 -17.91
CA GLY A 102 -3.04 -3.60 -16.49
C GLY A 102 -3.86 -4.73 -15.84
N ASP A 103 -4.00 -5.87 -16.50
CA ASP A 103 -4.75 -7.02 -16.00
C ASP A 103 -3.84 -8.11 -15.41
N GLY A 104 -2.58 -8.12 -15.82
CA GLY A 104 -1.59 -9.10 -15.41
C GLY A 104 -0.34 -8.56 -14.73
N GLY A 105 0.61 -9.46 -14.51
CA GLY A 105 1.92 -9.16 -13.93
C GLY A 105 1.86 -8.61 -12.50
N HIS A 106 2.93 -7.89 -12.15
CA HIS A 106 3.21 -7.41 -10.80
C HIS A 106 2.70 -5.97 -10.54
N LYS A 107 2.00 -5.40 -11.53
CA LYS A 107 1.35 -4.10 -11.45
C LYS A 107 0.01 -4.20 -12.21
N ARG A 108 -1.09 -4.27 -11.47
CA ARG A 108 -2.45 -4.35 -12.02
C ARG A 108 -3.24 -3.08 -11.74
N SER A 109 -4.26 -2.80 -12.53
CA SER A 109 -5.24 -1.74 -12.26
C SER A 109 -6.11 -2.08 -11.05
N ILE A 110 -6.74 -1.07 -10.43
CA ILE A 110 -7.68 -1.33 -9.34
C ILE A 110 -8.93 -2.01 -9.88
N THR A 111 -9.40 -1.64 -11.08
CA THR A 111 -10.55 -2.32 -11.71
C THR A 111 -10.29 -3.81 -11.88
N SER A 112 -9.11 -4.19 -12.40
CA SER A 112 -8.77 -5.60 -12.60
C SER A 112 -8.70 -6.36 -11.27
N LEU A 113 -8.06 -5.78 -10.25
CA LEU A 113 -8.03 -6.38 -8.91
C LEU A 113 -9.43 -6.54 -8.32
N MET A 114 -10.30 -5.53 -8.43
CA MET A 114 -11.66 -5.59 -7.91
C MET A 114 -12.49 -6.63 -8.66
N ALA A 115 -12.29 -6.80 -9.97
CA ALA A 115 -12.92 -7.88 -10.73
C ALA A 115 -12.47 -9.26 -10.21
N TRP A 116 -11.16 -9.46 -10.03
CA TRP A 116 -10.60 -10.70 -9.45
C TRP A 116 -11.17 -10.97 -8.04
N LEU A 117 -11.19 -9.96 -7.17
CA LEU A 117 -11.74 -10.07 -5.81
C LEU A 117 -13.21 -10.48 -5.83
N LYS A 118 -14.01 -9.85 -6.70
CA LYS A 118 -15.43 -10.18 -6.84
C LYS A 118 -15.64 -11.61 -7.34
N GLN A 119 -14.85 -12.05 -8.33
CA GLN A 119 -14.90 -13.41 -8.85
C GLN A 119 -14.52 -14.45 -7.80
N ASN A 120 -13.63 -14.11 -6.86
CA ASN A 120 -13.20 -14.96 -5.75
C ASN A 120 -14.06 -14.79 -4.47
N GLY A 121 -15.23 -14.14 -4.57
CA GLY A 121 -16.21 -14.07 -3.47
C GLY A 121 -15.95 -12.98 -2.41
N TYR A 122 -15.02 -12.05 -2.65
CA TYR A 122 -14.75 -10.95 -1.71
C TYR A 122 -15.80 -9.82 -1.84
N PRO A 123 -16.18 -9.17 -0.73
CA PRO A 123 -17.19 -8.11 -0.73
C PRO A 123 -16.60 -6.76 -1.18
N THR A 124 -16.37 -6.60 -2.49
CA THR A 124 -15.69 -5.43 -3.08
C THR A 124 -16.34 -4.10 -2.77
N GLU A 125 -17.67 -4.02 -2.75
CA GLU A 125 -18.39 -2.80 -2.37
C GLU A 125 -18.09 -2.36 -0.93
N ARG A 126 -17.99 -3.34 -0.01
CA ARG A 126 -17.62 -3.07 1.39
C ARG A 126 -16.17 -2.62 1.49
N ILE A 127 -15.25 -3.27 0.76
CA ILE A 127 -13.83 -2.91 0.71
C ILE A 127 -13.69 -1.46 0.23
N TRP A 128 -14.35 -1.10 -0.88
CA TRP A 128 -14.28 0.24 -1.43
C TRP A 128 -14.91 1.30 -0.52
N SER A 129 -16.01 0.96 0.15
CA SER A 129 -16.63 1.83 1.17
C SER A 129 -15.66 2.10 2.34
N GLN A 130 -14.98 1.07 2.84
CA GLN A 130 -13.98 1.20 3.91
C GLN A 130 -12.79 2.05 3.48
N ILE A 131 -12.33 1.92 2.23
CA ILE A 131 -11.28 2.76 1.65
C ILE A 131 -11.70 4.23 1.66
N LYS A 132 -12.92 4.57 1.23
CA LYS A 132 -13.43 5.95 1.26
C LYS A 132 -13.44 6.51 2.68
N VAL A 133 -13.91 5.72 3.65
CA VAL A 133 -13.93 6.11 5.07
C VAL A 133 -12.52 6.35 5.60
N LEU A 134 -11.56 5.48 5.25
CA LEU A 134 -10.15 5.65 5.62
C LEU A 134 -9.59 6.96 5.07
N VAL A 135 -9.78 7.24 3.78
CA VAL A 135 -9.31 8.48 3.14
C VAL A 135 -9.89 9.72 3.83
N VAL A 136 -11.20 9.75 4.07
CA VAL A 136 -11.86 10.88 4.73
C VAL A 136 -11.35 11.08 6.16
N LYS A 137 -11.25 10.01 6.96
CA LYS A 137 -10.77 10.10 8.33
C LYS A 137 -9.33 10.60 8.41
N THR A 138 -8.45 10.10 7.54
CA THR A 138 -7.06 10.55 7.47
C THR A 138 -6.98 12.04 7.12
N LEU A 139 -7.74 12.50 6.14
CA LEU A 139 -7.71 13.92 5.75
C LEU A 139 -8.35 14.83 6.79
N LEU A 140 -9.43 14.40 7.47
CA LEU A 140 -10.03 15.15 8.56
C LEU A 140 -9.05 15.33 9.73
N ALA A 141 -8.25 14.31 10.04
CA ALA A 141 -7.25 14.40 11.10
C ALA A 141 -6.20 15.49 10.84
N VAL A 142 -5.87 15.76 9.57
CA VAL A 142 -4.88 16.78 9.19
C VAL A 142 -5.51 18.11 8.74
N GLN A 143 -6.82 18.15 8.53
CA GLN A 143 -7.53 19.28 7.93
C GLN A 143 -7.30 20.61 8.67
N PRO A 144 -7.29 20.67 10.02
CA PRO A 144 -7.04 21.93 10.72
C PRO A 144 -5.68 22.53 10.38
N HIS A 145 -4.64 21.68 10.30
CA HIS A 145 -3.30 22.09 9.92
C HIS A 145 -3.23 22.54 8.46
N LEU A 146 -3.82 21.77 7.53
CA LEU A 146 -3.88 22.14 6.12
C LEU A 146 -4.60 23.48 5.91
N SER A 147 -5.73 23.69 6.59
CA SER A 147 -6.48 24.94 6.48
C SER A 147 -5.68 26.13 6.98
N HIS A 148 -4.96 25.99 8.09
CA HIS A 148 -4.12 27.05 8.62
C HIS A 148 -3.01 27.43 7.64
N VAL A 149 -2.27 26.43 7.12
CA VAL A 149 -1.19 26.64 6.16
C VAL A 149 -1.72 27.29 4.87
N CYS A 150 -2.82 26.80 4.31
CA CYS A 150 -3.41 27.37 3.09
C CYS A 150 -3.87 28.82 3.26
N HIS A 151 -4.39 29.20 4.44
CA HIS A 151 -4.77 30.59 4.70
C HIS A 151 -3.57 31.50 4.98
N SER A 152 -2.46 30.98 5.53
CA SER A 152 -1.25 31.78 5.76
C SER A 152 -0.44 32.07 4.49
N LEU A 153 -0.68 31.31 3.41
CA LEU A 153 0.02 31.42 2.13
C LEU A 153 -0.75 32.27 1.10
N LEU A 154 -1.95 32.75 1.45
CA LEU A 154 -2.80 33.65 0.68
C LEU A 154 -2.86 35.02 1.37
#